data_AF-A0A1I3E1D1-F1
#
_entry.id   AF-A0A1I3E1D1-F1
#
_cell.length_a   1.000
_cell.length_b   1.000
_cell.length_c   1.000
_cell.angle_alpha   90.00
_cell.angle_beta   90.00
_cell.angle_gamma   90.00
#
_symmetry.space_group_name_H-M   'P 1'
#
loop_
_entity.id
_entity.type
_entity.pdbx_description
1 polymer ?
#
loop_
_entity_poly.entity_id
_entity_poly.type
_entity_poly.pdbx_seq_one_letter_code
_entity_poly.pdbx_strand_id
1 'polypeptide(L)' 'MSNRRATDNTKALAAFVGRKAEIDAMLARLQALSADHFNLSPEEVNSGDVGTLEHYASLLRRITDSAFKEGEHAA' A
#
# COMPACT_ATOMS: atom_id res chain seq x y z
N MET A 1 -20.99 -40.05 -9.13
CA MET A 1 -19.92 -39.40 -9.92
C MET A 1 -19.95 -37.91 -9.63
N SER A 2 -19.14 -37.43 -8.67
CA SER A 2 -19.10 -36.00 -8.32
C SER A 2 -18.44 -35.22 -9.46
N ASN A 3 -19.24 -34.46 -10.19
CA ASN A 3 -18.80 -33.74 -11.37
C ASN A 3 -17.93 -32.55 -10.96
N ARG A 4 -16.66 -32.67 -11.33
CA ARG A 4 -15.57 -31.69 -11.29
C ARG A 4 -16.06 -30.29 -11.67
N ARG A 5 -16.46 -29.51 -10.67
CA ARG A 5 -16.43 -28.04 -10.67
C ARG A 5 -15.74 -27.60 -9.38
N ALA A 6 -14.49 -28.03 -9.22
CA ALA A 6 -13.54 -27.08 -8.68
C ALA A 6 -13.57 -25.91 -9.68
N THR A 7 -14.28 -24.86 -9.34
CA THR A 7 -14.31 -23.62 -10.09
C THR A 7 -12.87 -23.25 -10.42
N ASP A 8 -12.58 -23.04 -11.70
CA ASP A 8 -11.23 -22.81 -12.20
C ASP A 8 -10.72 -21.45 -11.69
N ASN A 9 -10.31 -21.42 -10.42
CA ASN A 9 -9.90 -20.24 -9.68
C ASN A 9 -8.52 -19.74 -10.14
N THR A 10 -7.88 -20.48 -11.04
CA THR A 10 -6.58 -20.20 -11.64
C THR A 10 -6.49 -18.76 -12.16
N LYS A 11 -7.54 -18.27 -12.84
CA LYS A 11 -7.57 -16.89 -13.37
C LYS A 11 -7.63 -15.84 -12.26
N ALA A 12 -8.46 -16.04 -11.24
CA ALA A 12 -8.58 -15.10 -10.13
C ALA A 12 -7.32 -15.12 -9.24
N LEU A 13 -6.73 -16.30 -9.04
CA LEU A 13 -5.46 -16.46 -8.34
C LEU A 13 -4.32 -15.75 -9.07
N ALA A 14 -4.20 -15.94 -10.40
CA ALA A 14 -3.21 -15.24 -11.20
C ALA A 14 -3.39 -13.72 -11.12
N ALA A 15 -4.63 -13.23 -11.20
CA ALA A 15 -4.93 -11.80 -11.04
C ALA A 15 -4.57 -11.28 -9.64
N PHE A 16 -4.87 -12.05 -8.59
CA PHE A 16 -4.51 -11.71 -7.22
C PHE A 16 -2.99 -11.61 -7.03
N VAL A 17 -2.23 -12.61 -7.49
CA VAL A 17 -0.77 -12.61 -7.40
C VAL A 17 -0.17 -11.43 -8.15
N GLY A 18 -0.67 -11.12 -9.35
CA GLY A 18 -0.25 -9.96 -10.12
C GLY A 18 -0.46 -8.65 -9.36
N ARG A 19 -1.67 -8.44 -8.81
CA ARG A 19 -1.98 -7.23 -8.04
C ARG A 19 -1.19 -7.13 -6.75
N LYS A 20 -0.95 -8.25 -6.06
CA LYS A 20 -0.09 -8.27 -4.88
C LYS A 20 1.34 -7.87 -5.24
N ALA A 21 1.90 -8.43 -6.31
CA ALA A 21 3.27 -8.11 -6.73
C ALA A 21 3.42 -6.63 -7.12
N GLU A 22 2.42 -6.05 -7.79
CA GLU A 22 2.37 -4.60 -8.07
C GLU A 22 2.39 -3.77 -6.78
N ILE A 23 1.56 -4.12 -5.79
CA ILE A 23 1.50 -3.42 -4.49
C ILE A 23 2.83 -3.57 -3.73
N ASP A 24 3.38 -4.79 -3.66
CA ASP A 24 4.66 -5.06 -2.98
C ASP A 24 5.79 -4.19 -3.57
N ALA A 25 5.83 -4.06 -4.91
CA ALA A 25 6.80 -3.22 -5.60
C ALA A 25 6.63 -1.73 -5.26
N MET A 26 5.38 -1.24 -5.18
CA MET A 26 5.10 0.14 -4.77
C MET A 26 5.52 0.41 -3.32
N LEU A 27 5.23 -0.53 -2.41
CA LEU A 27 5.64 -0.42 -1.00
C LEU A 27 7.15 -0.43 -0.85
N ALA A 28 7.86 -1.30 -1.58
CA ALA A 28 9.33 -1.33 -1.57
C ALA A 28 9.94 0.00 -2.04
N ARG A 29 9.36 0.63 -3.07
CA ARG A 29 9.80 1.96 -3.54
C ARG A 29 9.60 3.05 -2.49
N LEU A 30 8.46 3.05 -1.80
CA LEU A 30 8.19 4.00 -0.71
C LEU A 30 9.15 3.78 0.48
N GLN A 31 9.43 2.52 0.82
CA GLN A 31 10.38 2.19 1.88
C GLN A 31 11.79 2.70 1.54
N ALA A 32 12.25 2.51 0.29
CA ALA A 32 13.53 3.01 -0.18
C ALA A 32 13.58 4.54 -0.15
N LEU A 33 12.52 5.21 -0.61
CA LEU A 33 12.41 6.67 -0.56
C LEU A 33 12.44 7.19 0.89
N SER A 34 11.74 6.52 1.82
CA SER A 34 11.79 6.86 3.24
C SER A 34 13.17 6.66 3.85
N ALA A 35 13.92 5.63 3.44
CA ALA A 35 15.29 5.40 3.90
C ALA A 35 16.25 6.49 3.39
N ASP A 36 15.96 7.06 2.23
CA ASP A 36 16.69 8.20 1.65
C ASP A 36 16.11 9.56 2.07
N HIS A 37 15.43 9.62 3.23
CA HIS A 37 14.84 10.84 3.81
C HIS A 37 13.90 11.59 2.84
N PHE A 38 13.19 10.86 1.99
CA PHE A 38 12.36 11.42 0.91
C PHE A 38 13.13 12.32 -0.06
N ASN A 39 14.43 12.08 -0.23
CA ASN A 39 15.36 12.91 -0.99
C ASN A 39 15.45 14.36 -0.47
N LEU A 40 15.20 14.57 0.83
CA LEU A 40 15.27 15.88 1.46
C LEU A 40 16.51 15.97 2.36
N SER A 41 17.30 17.02 2.14
CA SER A 41 18.39 17.40 3.03
C SER A 41 17.81 18.17 4.22
N PRO A 42 18.20 17.89 5.48
CA PRO A 42 17.66 18.57 6.66
C PRO A 42 17.73 20.10 6.61
N GLU A 43 18.71 20.65 5.91
CA GLU A 43 18.93 22.09 5.70
C GLU A 43 18.01 22.73 4.64
N GLU A 44 17.37 21.93 3.80
CA GLU A 44 16.48 22.37 2.71
C GLU A 44 14.98 22.18 3.04
N VAL A 45 14.68 21.45 4.12
CA VAL A 45 13.30 21.16 4.55
C VAL A 45 12.53 22.45 4.87
N ASN A 46 11.36 22.59 4.25
CA ASN A 46 10.43 23.69 4.50
C ASN A 46 9.01 23.18 4.79
N SER A 47 8.08 24.10 5.08
CA SER A 47 6.69 23.77 5.39
C SER A 47 5.92 23.11 4.24
N GLY A 48 6.31 23.35 2.98
CA GLY A 48 5.75 22.68 1.82
C GLY A 48 6.13 21.20 1.75
N ASP A 49 7.35 20.85 2.16
CA ASP A 49 7.80 19.46 2.25
C ASP A 49 7.04 18.70 3.35
N VAL A 50 6.84 19.35 4.50
CA VAL A 50 6.03 18.81 5.59
C VAL A 50 4.61 18.53 5.12
N GLY A 51 3.97 19.47 4.42
CA GLY A 51 2.62 19.26 3.87
C GLY A 51 2.55 18.12 2.84
N THR A 52 3.61 17.90 2.06
CA THR A 52 3.71 16.76 1.14
C THR A 52 3.77 15.43 1.90
N LEU A 53 4.58 15.34 2.95
CA LEU A 53 4.68 14.13 3.78
C LEU A 53 3.39 13.85 4.57
N GLU A 54 2.72 14.88 5.09
CA GLU A 54 1.40 14.75 5.70
C GLU A 54 0.38 14.15 4.71
N HIS A 55 0.39 14.61 3.46
CA HIS A 55 -0.46 14.06 2.43
C HIS A 55 -0.17 12.57 2.18
N TYR A 56 1.09 12.17 2.03
CA TYR A 56 1.48 10.77 1.86
C TYR A 56 1.06 9.90 3.04
N ALA A 57 1.28 10.37 4.27
CA ALA A 57 0.86 9.69 5.49
C ALA A 57 -0.66 9.50 5.53
N SER A 58 -1.45 10.50 5.12
CA SER A 58 -2.91 10.39 5.07
C SER A 58 -3.41 9.31 4.11
N LEU A 59 -2.76 9.16 2.95
CA LEU A 59 -3.10 8.14 1.96
C LEU A 59 -2.75 6.74 2.47
N LEU A 60 -1.55 6.57 3.04
CA LEU A 60 -1.13 5.31 3.63
C LEU A 60 -2.06 4.90 4.78
N ARG A 61 -2.41 5.83 5.67
CA ARG A 61 -3.35 5.58 6.77
C ARG A 61 -4.71 5.11 6.26
N ARG A 62 -5.27 5.77 5.24
CA ARG A 62 -6.55 5.33 4.66
C ARG A 62 -6.49 3.91 4.08
N ILE A 63 -5.35 3.51 3.50
CA ILE A 63 -5.13 2.16 2.99
C ILE A 63 -5.03 1.16 4.14
N THR A 64 -4.26 1.45 5.18
CA THR A 64 -4.12 0.57 6.35
C THR A 64 -5.43 0.42 7.10
N ASP A 65 -6.14 1.52 7.36
CA ASP A 65 -7.43 1.50 8.05
C ASP A 65 -8.43 0.62 7.30
N SER A 66 -8.46 0.72 5.96
CA SER A 66 -9.31 -0.13 5.12
C SER A 66 -8.89 -1.60 5.11
N ALA A 67 -7.59 -1.89 5.20
CA ALA A 67 -7.07 -3.26 5.18
C ALA A 67 -7.25 -3.98 6.53
N PHE A 68 -7.10 -3.26 7.64
CA PHE A 68 -7.17 -3.80 9.00
C PHE A 68 -8.49 -3.54 9.70
N LYS A 69 -9.42 -2.79 9.07
CA LYS A 69 -10.71 -2.36 9.65
C LYS A 69 -10.53 -1.51 10.92
N GLU A 70 -9.46 -0.71 10.96
CA GLU A 70 -9.11 0.14 12.10
C GLU A 70 -9.93 1.46 12.14
N GLY A 71 -10.82 1.68 11.17
CA GLY A 71 -11.85 2.74 11.17
C GLY A 71 -13.27 2.19 11.39
N GLU A 72 -14.19 3.02 11.90
CA GLU A 72 -15.61 2.80 12.27
C GLU A 72 -15.99 1.53 13.07
N HIS A 73 -15.09 0.55 13.22
CA HIS A 73 -15.28 -0.72 13.94
C HIS A 73 -14.20 -0.99 15.01
N ALA A 74 -13.41 0.02 15.38
CA ALA A 74 -12.51 -0.04 16.54
C ALA A 74 -13.15 0.49 17.85
N ALA A 75 -14.49 0.65 17.87
CA ALA A 75 -15.27 1.02 19.06
C ALA A 75 -15.88 -0.20 19.75
#